data_AF-A0A6J5X736-F1
#
_entry.id   AF-A0A6J5X736-F1
#
_cell.length_a   1.000
_cell.length_b   1.000
_cell.length_c   1.000
_cell.angle_alpha   90.00
_cell.angle_beta   90.00
_cell.angle_gamma   90.00
#
_symmetry.space_group_name_H-M   'P 1'
#
loop_
_entity.id
_entity.type
_entity.pdbx_description
1 polymer ?
#
loop_
_entity_poly.entity_id
_entity_poly.type
_entity_poly.pdbx_seq_one_letter_code
_entity_poly.pdbx_strand_id
1 'polypeptide(L)'
;MAKRFEGLVRTDERFEVVVPRNFALVCFRISPSAISRANPTPSDEKCVNEVNCKLLEVINGCGRVYTSHAVVGGMYVLLCAIGASLTEEKHVAMAWKVVQEHVDAILSLTMY
;
A
#
# COMPACT_ATOMS: atom_id res chain seq x y z
N MET A 1 1.74 -13.40 -11.30
CA MET A 1 2.23 -12.09 -10.82
C MET A 1 1.28 -11.38 -9.83
N ALA A 2 0.07 -10.92 -10.20
CA ALA A 2 -0.78 -10.17 -9.25
C ALA A 2 -1.16 -10.95 -7.97
N LYS A 3 -1.50 -12.24 -8.09
CA LYS A 3 -1.70 -13.14 -6.94
C LYS A 3 -0.46 -13.25 -6.03
N ARG A 4 0.74 -13.17 -6.60
CA ARG A 4 2.01 -13.18 -5.86
C ARG A 4 2.17 -11.88 -5.07
N PHE A 5 1.92 -10.73 -5.70
CA PHE A 5 1.93 -9.44 -5.01
C PHE A 5 0.92 -9.40 -3.87
N GLU A 6 -0.31 -9.86 -4.10
CA GLU A 6 -1.32 -9.98 -3.05
C GLU A 6 -0.85 -10.84 -1.88
N GLY A 7 -0.17 -11.96 -2.15
CA GLY A 7 0.42 -12.81 -1.11
C GLY A 7 1.50 -12.09 -0.29
N LEU A 8 2.35 -11.30 -0.94
CA LEU A 8 3.36 -10.48 -0.26
C LEU A 8 2.71 -9.44 0.66
N VAL A 9 1.69 -8.72 0.16
CA VAL A 9 0.92 -7.75 0.95
C VAL A 9 0.30 -8.40 2.18
N ARG A 10 -0.34 -9.56 2.00
CA ARG A 10 -1.01 -10.29 3.10
C ARG A 10 -0.04 -10.89 4.13
N THR A 11 1.24 -11.02 3.81
CA THR A 11 2.26 -11.52 4.75
C THR A 11 2.76 -10.44 5.70
N ASP A 12 2.59 -9.16 5.33
CA ASP A 12 3.00 -8.01 6.13
C ASP A 12 1.78 -7.43 6.87
N GLU A 13 1.69 -7.68 8.19
CA GLU A 13 0.54 -7.31 9.04
C GLU A 13 0.26 -5.80 9.07
N ARG A 14 1.22 -4.98 8.63
CA ARG A 14 1.04 -3.53 8.53
C ARG A 14 0.12 -3.12 7.38
N PHE A 15 -0.20 -4.04 6.47
CA PHE A 15 -1.00 -3.78 5.30
C PHE A 15 -2.24 -4.65 5.26
N GLU A 16 -3.26 -4.14 4.56
CA GLU A 16 -4.47 -4.89 4.26
C GLU A 16 -4.81 -4.80 2.77
N VAL A 17 -5.34 -5.90 2.23
CA VAL A 17 -5.94 -5.93 0.89
C VAL A 17 -7.41 -5.55 1.05
N VAL A 18 -7.78 -4.39 0.51
CA VAL A 18 -9.07 -3.73 0.82
C VAL A 18 -10.26 -4.43 0.17
N VAL A 19 -10.08 -4.99 -1.03
CA VAL A 19 -11.13 -5.70 -1.76
C VAL A 19 -10.60 -7.00 -2.39
N PRO A 20 -11.45 -8.02 -2.62
CA PRO A 20 -11.04 -9.24 -3.31
C PRO A 20 -10.44 -8.96 -4.70
N ARG A 21 -9.28 -9.58 -4.99
CA ARG A 21 -8.60 -9.44 -6.28
C ARG A 21 -9.25 -10.34 -7.34
N ASN A 22 -10.02 -9.75 -8.25
CA ASN A 22 -10.65 -10.48 -9.36
C ASN A 22 -9.72 -10.65 -10.59
N PHE A 23 -8.91 -9.63 -10.89
CA PHE A 23 -8.02 -9.61 -12.06
C PHE A 23 -6.57 -9.28 -11.65
N ALA A 24 -5.84 -8.52 -12.47
CA ALA A 24 -4.44 -8.21 -12.21
C ALA A 24 -4.20 -6.90 -11.41
N LEU A 25 -5.26 -6.38 -10.79
CA LEU A 25 -5.22 -5.20 -9.91
C LEU A 25 -5.32 -5.63 -8.45
N VAL A 26 -4.35 -5.24 -7.63
CA VAL A 26 -4.41 -5.39 -6.17
C VAL A 26 -4.63 -4.02 -5.53
N CYS A 27 -5.71 -3.92 -4.75
CA CYS A 27 -6.06 -2.72 -3.98
C CYS A 27 -5.63 -2.93 -2.53
N PHE A 28 -4.69 -2.13 -2.04
CA PHE A 28 -4.10 -2.31 -0.72
C PHE A 28 -3.81 -0.96 -0.05
N ARG A 29 -3.65 -0.98 1.27
CA ARG A 29 -3.26 0.20 2.06
C ARG A 29 -2.53 -0.23 3.33
N ILE A 30 -1.85 0.71 4.00
CA ILE A 30 -1.43 0.55 5.39
C ILE A 30 -2.69 0.41 6.24
N SER A 31 -2.76 -0.66 7.03
CA SER A 31 -3.90 -0.95 7.88
C SER A 31 -3.97 0.04 9.06
N PRO A 32 -5.17 0.43 9.52
CA PRO A 32 -5.33 1.26 10.72
C PRO A 32 -4.59 0.73 11.94
N SER A 33 -4.48 -0.60 12.10
CA SER A 33 -3.78 -1.26 13.20
C SER A 33 -2.29 -0.94 13.26
N ALA A 34 -1.68 -0.58 12.12
CA ALA A 34 -0.27 -0.21 12.04
C ALA A 34 -0.01 1.24 12.50
N ILE A 35 -1.07 2.06 12.60
CA ILE A 35 -0.98 3.50 12.88
C ILE A 35 -1.57 3.81 14.26
N SER A 36 -2.69 3.20 14.64
CA SER A 36 -3.37 3.42 15.92
C SER A 36 -3.63 2.11 16.67
N ARG A 37 -3.39 2.12 17.99
CA ARG A 37 -3.45 0.93 18.86
C ARG A 37 -4.81 0.68 19.52
N ALA A 38 -5.82 1.51 19.28
CA ALA A 38 -7.13 1.43 19.93
C ALA A 38 -8.28 1.63 18.94
N ASN A 39 -9.50 1.25 19.35
CA ASN A 39 -10.72 1.22 18.53
C ASN A 39 -10.79 2.40 17.53
N PRO A 40 -10.87 2.13 16.22
CA PRO A 40 -10.76 3.17 15.20
C PRO A 40 -11.91 4.16 15.29
N THR A 41 -11.56 5.43 15.37
CA THR A 41 -12.46 6.59 15.30
C THR A 41 -12.46 7.17 13.88
N PRO A 42 -13.46 7.99 13.51
CA PRO A 42 -13.45 8.70 12.22
C PRO A 42 -12.21 9.60 12.01
N SER A 43 -11.62 10.12 13.09
CA SER A 43 -10.35 10.84 13.06
C SER A 43 -9.16 9.94 12.70
N ASP A 44 -9.17 8.68 13.15
CA ASP A 44 -8.12 7.73 12.81
C ASP A 44 -8.14 7.41 11.31
N GLU A 45 -9.33 7.25 10.71
CA GLU A 45 -9.44 6.99 9.26
C GLU A 45 -8.86 8.13 8.42
N LYS A 46 -9.06 9.38 8.84
CA LYS A 46 -8.43 10.54 8.18
C LYS A 46 -6.91 10.47 8.27
N CYS A 47 -6.37 10.14 9.45
CA CYS A 47 -4.92 9.96 9.63
C CYS A 47 -4.37 8.82 8.76
N VAL A 48 -5.06 7.67 8.73
CA VAL A 48 -4.69 6.53 7.89
C VAL A 48 -4.68 6.91 6.40
N ASN A 49 -5.66 7.70 5.96
CA ASN A 49 -5.71 8.22 4.60
C ASN A 49 -4.54 9.15 4.29
N GLU A 50 -4.19 10.07 5.19
CA GLU A 50 -3.05 10.98 5.03
C GLU A 50 -1.73 10.21 4.96
N VAL A 51 -1.55 9.19 5.79
CA VAL A 51 -0.35 8.32 5.78
C VAL A 51 -0.25 7.53 4.48
N ASN A 52 -1.36 6.98 3.98
CA ASN A 52 -1.38 6.28 2.69
C ASN A 52 -1.16 7.22 1.49
N CYS A 53 -1.66 8.46 1.56
CA CYS A 53 -1.38 9.49 0.56
C CYS A 53 0.11 9.83 0.52
N LYS A 54 0.74 10.03 1.69
CA LYS A 54 2.18 10.27 1.80
C LYS A 54 2.99 9.08 1.27
N LEU A 55 2.57 7.85 1.56
CA LEU A 55 3.20 6.64 1.02
C LEU A 55 3.19 6.64 -0.52
N LEU A 56 2.05 6.96 -1.14
CA LEU A 56 1.93 7.07 -2.59
C LEU A 56 2.94 8.07 -3.16
N GLU A 57 3.02 9.26 -2.56
CA GLU A 57 3.91 10.34 -3.00
C GLU A 57 5.39 9.92 -2.95
N VAL A 58 5.84 9.29 -1.86
CA VAL A 58 7.24 8.88 -1.75
C VAL A 58 7.59 7.70 -2.66
N ILE A 59 6.68 6.74 -2.86
CA ILE A 59 6.88 5.63 -3.81
C ILE A 59 7.02 6.18 -5.22
N ASN A 60 6.10 7.05 -5.65
CA ASN A 60 6.14 7.63 -6.99
C ASN A 60 7.35 8.57 -7.15
N GLY A 61 7.69 9.32 -6.11
CA GLY A 61 8.82 10.25 -6.09
C GLY A 61 10.19 9.56 -6.20
N CYS A 62 10.32 8.30 -5.79
CA CYS A 62 11.58 7.57 -5.93
C CYS A 62 11.87 7.12 -7.37
N GLY A 63 10.89 7.18 -8.28
CA GLY A 63 11.04 6.88 -9.71
C GLY A 63 11.24 5.39 -10.06
N ARG A 64 11.23 4.48 -9.07
CA ARG A 64 11.41 3.03 -9.29
C ARG A 64 10.09 2.32 -9.60
N VAL A 65 8.98 2.84 -9.09
CA VAL A 65 7.64 2.29 -9.24
C VAL A 65 6.69 3.46 -9.45
N TYR A 66 5.65 3.25 -10.25
CA TYR A 66 4.54 4.18 -10.34
C TYR A 66 3.23 3.46 -10.03
N THR A 67 2.44 4.03 -9.14
CA THR A 67 1.10 3.55 -8.80
C THR A 67 0.15 4.73 -8.64
N SER A 68 -1.14 4.50 -8.85
CA SER A 68 -2.20 5.48 -8.56
C SER A 68 -2.95 5.08 -7.30
N HIS A 69 -3.97 5.87 -6.95
CA HIS A 69 -4.87 5.61 -5.83
C HIS A 69 -6.34 5.69 -6.26
N ALA A 70 -7.21 5.21 -5.39
CA ALA A 70 -8.64 5.47 -5.41
C ALA A 70 -9.17 5.68 -4.00
N VAL A 71 -10.38 6.24 -3.89
CA VAL A 71 -11.14 6.30 -2.64
C VAL A 71 -12.29 5.31 -2.71
N VAL A 72 -12.32 4.34 -1.80
CA VAL A 72 -13.34 3.28 -1.74
C VAL A 72 -14.00 3.32 -0.36
N GLY A 73 -15.29 3.67 -0.30
CA GLY A 73 -16.00 3.75 0.98
C GLY A 73 -15.37 4.75 1.98
N GLY A 74 -14.72 5.80 1.48
CA GLY A 74 -13.99 6.77 2.30
C GLY A 74 -12.53 6.39 2.63
N MET A 75 -12.11 5.17 2.29
CA MET A 75 -10.73 4.71 2.47
C MET A 75 -9.86 5.12 1.28
N TYR A 76 -8.68 5.68 1.54
CA TYR A 76 -7.65 5.92 0.53
C TYR A 76 -6.85 4.64 0.28
N VAL A 77 -6.82 4.18 -0.98
CA VAL A 77 -6.30 2.86 -1.36
C VAL A 77 -5.32 2.98 -2.51
N LEU A 78 -4.18 2.30 -2.43
CA LEU A 78 -3.18 2.21 -3.49
C LEU A 78 -3.55 1.11 -4.48
N LEU A 79 -3.32 1.37 -5.78
CA LEU A 79 -3.74 0.51 -6.88
C LEU A 79 -2.54 -0.10 -7.63
N CYS A 80 -2.11 -1.30 -7.25
CA CYS A 80 -1.06 -2.00 -7.98
C CYS A 80 -1.65 -2.76 -9.19
N ALA A 81 -1.70 -2.10 -10.34
CA ALA A 81 -2.14 -2.68 -11.60
C ALA A 81 -0.96 -3.38 -12.32
N ILE A 82 -0.93 -4.71 -12.28
CA ILE A 82 0.17 -5.51 -12.85
C ILE A 82 -0.23 -5.99 -14.24
N GLY A 83 0.42 -5.46 -15.28
CA GLY A 83 0.12 -5.90 -16.65
C GLY A 83 0.91 -5.25 -17.78
N ALA A 84 1.88 -4.36 -17.50
CA ALA A 84 2.71 -3.79 -18.55
C ALA A 84 3.56 -4.88 -19.23
N SER A 85 3.69 -4.84 -20.55
CA SER A 85 4.25 -5.95 -21.36
C SER A 85 5.67 -6.39 -20.99
N LEU A 86 6.48 -5.47 -20.45
CA LEU A 86 7.86 -5.75 -20.01
C LEU A 86 7.95 -6.09 -18.51
N THR A 87 6.81 -6.25 -17.83
CA THR A 87 6.77 -6.60 -16.41
C THR A 87 7.09 -8.09 -16.24
N GLU A 88 8.03 -8.37 -15.33
CA GLU A 88 8.43 -9.71 -14.95
C GLU A 88 8.24 -9.88 -13.43
N GLU A 89 8.32 -11.11 -12.93
CA GLU A 89 8.15 -11.38 -11.50
C GLU A 89 9.15 -10.61 -10.62
N LYS A 90 10.38 -10.41 -11.10
CA LYS A 90 11.41 -9.63 -10.40
C LYS A 90 10.99 -8.17 -10.20
N HIS A 91 10.25 -7.58 -11.15
CA HIS A 91 9.74 -6.20 -11.04
C HIS A 91 8.65 -6.11 -9.97
N VAL A 92 7.81 -7.15 -9.84
CA VAL A 92 6.78 -7.23 -8.79
C VAL A 92 7.40 -7.37 -7.40
N ALA A 93 8.45 -8.20 -7.27
CA ALA A 93 9.19 -8.34 -6.02
C ALA A 93 9.92 -7.03 -5.64
N MET A 94 10.54 -6.36 -6.61
CA MET A 94 11.17 -5.05 -6.40
C MET A 94 10.12 -4.01 -5.97
N ALA A 95 8.97 -3.96 -6.65
CA ALA A 95 7.92 -3.01 -6.30
C ALA A 95 7.46 -3.16 -4.85
N TRP A 96 7.25 -4.40 -4.39
CA TRP A 96 6.92 -4.66 -3.00
C TRP A 96 8.03 -4.21 -2.03
N LYS A 97 9.29 -4.48 -2.36
CA LYS A 97 10.43 -4.03 -1.55
C LYS A 97 10.47 -2.50 -1.41
N VAL A 98 10.19 -1.76 -2.49
CA VAL A 98 10.09 -0.30 -2.47
C VAL A 98 8.99 0.18 -1.52
N VAL A 99 7.82 -0.47 -1.54
CA VAL A 99 6.74 -0.17 -0.59
C VAL A 99 7.22 -0.35 0.85
N GLN A 100 7.86 -1.49 1.16
CA GLN A 100 8.35 -1.78 2.51
C GLN A 100 9.41 -0.77 2.98
N GLU A 101 10.41 -0.47 2.14
CA GLU A 101 11.45 0.53 2.45
C GLU A 101 10.86 1.90 2.84
N HIS A 102 9.83 2.35 2.12
CA HIS A 102 9.21 3.64 2.40
C HIS A 102 8.25 3.62 3.59
N VAL A 103 7.55 2.51 3.83
CA VAL A 103 6.70 2.37 5.03
C VAL A 103 7.54 2.30 6.30
N ASP A 104 8.67 1.60 6.29
CA ASP A 104 9.61 1.58 7.42
C ASP A 104 10.00 3.00 7.82
N ALA A 105 10.35 3.84 6.84
CA ALA A 105 10.70 5.24 7.09
C ALA A 105 9.53 6.07 7.64
N ILE A 106 8.32 5.92 7.07
CA ILE A 106 7.14 6.68 7.49
C ILE A 106 6.70 6.32 8.91
N LEU A 107 6.61 5.02 9.22
CA LEU A 107 6.17 4.57 10.55
C LEU A 107 7.22 4.83 11.63
N SER A 108 8.52 4.75 11.32
CA SER A 108 9.58 5.12 12.25
C SER A 108 9.51 6.60 12.68
N LEU A 109 9.11 7.48 11.76
CA LEU A 109 8.94 8.92 12.03
C LEU A 109 7.65 9.27 12.79
N THR A 110 6.66 8.38 12.78
CA THR A 110 5.34 8.62 13.41
C THR A 110 5.32 8.15 14.88
N MET A 111 6.37 7.47 15.35
CA MET A 111 6.52 6.96 16.72
C MET A 111 7.29 7.90 17.68
N TYR A 112 7.55 9.15 17.27
CA TYR A 112 8.10 10.24 18.09
C TYR A 112 7.12 11.41 18.14
#